data_AF-A0A941ECY2-F1
#
_entry.id   AF-A0A941ECY2-F1
#
_cell.length_a   1.000
_cell.length_b   1.000
_cell.length_c   1.000
_cell.angle_alpha   90.00
_cell.angle_beta   90.00
_cell.angle_gamma   90.00
#
_symmetry.space_group_name_H-M   'P 1'
#
loop_
_entity.id
_entity.type
_entity.pdbx_description
1 polymer ?
#
loop_
_entity_poly.entity_id
_entity_poly.type
_entity_poly.pdbx_seq_one_letter_code
_entity_poly.pdbx_strand_id
1 'polypeptide(L)'
;MPELYTVFGYWEDNGQRYGRFDEADSAVHAELLMQRRAAKENAVFWAAATLRGEFHPVDAAYTRYLDPQDPRNEEIEFEGVDELPTTGEFTVYGLILSTRRLDAGWNQRTGGQRFIGHEMATSALAAEGAASARVATDEHHAKLLVCAVLPGRMEKADTLPFSNPDERSRHRFGQ
;
A
#
# COMPACT_ATOMS: atom_id res chain seq x y z
N MET A 1 20.67 -11.24 11.74
CA MET A 1 19.84 -10.89 12.91
C MET A 1 18.54 -10.35 12.37
N PRO A 2 17.38 -10.65 12.97
CA PRO A 2 16.12 -10.04 12.56
C PRO A 2 16.20 -8.52 12.64
N GLU A 3 15.62 -7.85 11.66
CA GLU A 3 15.51 -6.39 11.60
C GLU A 3 14.02 -6.03 11.57
N LEU A 4 13.69 -4.83 12.00
CA LEU A 4 12.32 -4.35 11.92
C LEU A 4 12.00 -3.93 10.49
N TYR A 5 10.85 -4.38 9.98
CA TYR A 5 10.32 -3.96 8.68
C TYR A 5 8.90 -3.44 8.84
N THR A 6 8.57 -2.39 8.09
CA THR A 6 7.20 -1.92 7.93
C THR A 6 6.66 -2.35 6.57
N VAL A 7 5.55 -3.07 6.55
CA VAL A 7 4.85 -3.44 5.30
C VAL A 7 3.62 -2.56 5.14
N PHE A 8 3.54 -1.85 4.01
CA PHE A 8 2.40 -1.04 3.61
C PHE A 8 1.59 -1.73 2.52
N GLY A 9 0.27 -1.63 2.61
CA GLY A 9 -0.65 -2.22 1.66
C GLY A 9 -2.09 -2.01 2.07
N TYR A 10 -2.98 -2.86 1.58
CA TYR A 10 -4.38 -2.83 1.98
C TYR A 10 -5.02 -4.22 2.02
N TRP A 11 -6.09 -4.33 2.78
CA TRP A 11 -6.95 -5.50 2.88
C TRP A 11 -8.01 -5.46 1.78
N GLU A 12 -8.04 -6.43 0.87
CA GLU A 12 -9.02 -6.46 -0.22
C GLU A 12 -10.45 -6.48 0.31
N ASP A 13 -10.68 -7.26 1.36
CA ASP A 13 -11.99 -7.61 1.87
C ASP A 13 -12.76 -6.42 2.44
N ASN A 14 -12.05 -5.42 2.97
CA ASN A 14 -12.65 -4.28 3.66
C ASN A 14 -12.13 -2.91 3.18
N GLY A 15 -11.14 -2.89 2.28
CA GLY A 15 -10.54 -1.69 1.71
C GLY A 15 -9.68 -0.88 2.68
N GLN A 16 -9.32 -1.40 3.85
CA GLN A 16 -8.49 -0.68 4.83
C GLN A 16 -7.03 -0.62 4.37
N ARG A 17 -6.46 0.59 4.41
CA ARG A 17 -5.01 0.82 4.38
C ARG A 17 -4.40 0.20 5.64
N TYR A 18 -3.21 -0.35 5.51
CA TYR A 18 -2.54 -1.00 6.62
C TYR A 18 -1.03 -0.82 6.53
N GLY A 19 -0.44 -0.38 7.64
CA GLY A 19 0.99 -0.40 7.91
C GLY A 19 1.25 -1.22 9.17
N ARG A 20 2.12 -2.22 9.11
CA ARG A 20 2.51 -3.00 10.29
C ARG A 20 4.00 -3.25 10.35
N PHE A 21 4.49 -3.23 11.59
CA PHE A 21 5.85 -3.55 11.98
C PHE A 21 5.94 -5.03 12.34
N ASP A 22 6.85 -5.75 11.69
CA ASP A 22 7.21 -7.11 12.09
C ASP A 22 8.74 -7.25 12.02
N GLU A 23 9.30 -7.95 13.00
CA GLU A 23 10.70 -8.38 12.93
C GLU A 23 10.83 -9.49 11.91
N ALA A 24 11.75 -9.33 10.97
CA ALA A 24 11.98 -10.30 9.91
C ALA A 24 13.46 -10.32 9.49
N ASP A 25 13.89 -11.43 8.90
CA ASP A 25 15.26 -11.56 8.39
C ASP A 25 15.50 -10.79 7.07
N SER A 26 14.43 -10.35 6.41
CA SER A 26 14.46 -9.58 5.17
C SER A 26 13.09 -8.96 4.86
N ALA A 27 13.06 -7.97 3.96
CA ALA A 27 11.81 -7.38 3.44
C ALA A 27 10.86 -8.44 2.85
N VAL A 28 11.40 -9.41 2.10
CA VAL A 28 10.60 -10.50 1.53
C VAL A 28 9.98 -11.37 2.63
N HIS A 29 10.74 -11.64 3.70
CA HIS A 29 10.22 -12.40 4.84
C HIS A 29 9.09 -11.61 5.54
N ALA A 30 9.24 -10.30 5.73
CA ALA A 30 8.18 -9.45 6.31
C ALA A 30 6.89 -9.50 5.48
N GLU A 31 6.97 -9.37 4.15
CA GLU A 31 5.79 -9.50 3.27
C GLU A 31 5.13 -10.88 3.37
N LEU A 32 5.94 -11.95 3.42
CA LEU A 32 5.43 -13.32 3.57
C LEU A 32 4.71 -13.53 4.92
N LEU A 33 5.18 -12.88 5.99
CA LEU A 33 4.51 -12.91 7.29
C LEU A 33 3.13 -12.24 7.22
N MET A 34 3.06 -11.08 6.56
CA MET A 34 1.78 -10.39 6.33
C MET A 34 0.81 -11.23 5.49
N GLN A 35 1.29 -11.87 4.43
CA GLN A 35 0.47 -12.76 3.61
C GLN A 35 -0.03 -13.99 4.39
N ARG A 36 0.83 -14.60 5.23
CA ARG A 36 0.43 -15.72 6.09
C ARG A 36 -0.61 -15.32 7.10
N ARG A 37 -0.52 -14.10 7.64
CA ARG A 37 -1.53 -13.56 8.53
C ARG A 37 -2.87 -13.38 7.82
N ALA A 38 -2.85 -12.77 6.63
CA ALA A 38 -4.06 -12.61 5.82
C ALA A 38 -4.74 -13.95 5.55
N ALA A 39 -3.96 -14.96 5.16
CA ALA A 39 -4.47 -16.32 4.95
C ALA A 39 -5.10 -16.94 6.22
N LYS A 40 -4.54 -16.68 7.41
CA LYS A 40 -5.15 -17.15 8.68
C LYS A 40 -6.48 -16.46 8.98
N GLU A 41 -6.67 -15.24 8.49
CA GLU A 41 -7.88 -14.45 8.66
C GLU A 41 -8.88 -14.68 7.50
N ASN A 42 -8.62 -15.63 6.60
CA ASN A 42 -9.38 -15.84 5.34
C ASN A 42 -9.56 -14.55 4.53
N ALA A 43 -8.52 -13.73 4.52
CA ALA A 43 -8.49 -12.40 3.92
C ALA A 43 -7.34 -12.29 2.92
N VAL A 44 -7.38 -11.27 2.08
CA VAL A 44 -6.32 -10.98 1.09
C VAL A 44 -5.66 -9.66 1.42
N PHE A 45 -4.33 -9.68 1.56
CA PHE A 45 -3.52 -8.48 1.77
C PHE A 45 -2.62 -8.23 0.56
N TRP A 46 -2.80 -7.07 -0.07
CA TRP A 46 -1.98 -6.64 -1.19
C TRP A 46 -0.92 -5.66 -0.72
N ALA A 47 0.34 -6.11 -0.71
CA ALA A 47 1.48 -5.31 -0.27
C ALA A 47 1.95 -4.36 -1.38
N ALA A 48 1.94 -3.06 -1.10
CA ALA A 48 2.39 -1.99 -1.97
C ALA A 48 3.90 -1.71 -1.81
N ALA A 49 4.42 -1.73 -0.58
CA ALA A 49 5.83 -1.46 -0.30
C ALA A 49 6.26 -2.08 1.04
N THR A 50 7.55 -2.38 1.16
CA THR A 50 8.16 -2.81 2.42
C THR A 50 9.41 -1.98 2.70
N LEU A 51 9.46 -1.36 3.87
CA LEU A 51 10.56 -0.49 4.29
C LEU A 51 11.28 -1.11 5.49
N ARG A 52 12.58 -0.85 5.59
CA ARG A 52 13.41 -1.31 6.72
C ARG A 52 13.39 -0.24 7.83
N GLY A 53 12.77 -0.56 8.96
CA GLY A 53 12.58 0.34 10.10
C GLY A 53 11.11 0.43 10.52
N GLU A 54 10.83 1.35 11.45
CA GLU A 54 9.50 1.70 11.93
C GLU A 54 9.02 2.99 11.24
N PHE A 55 8.05 2.88 10.34
CA PHE A 55 7.48 4.01 9.63
C PHE A 55 5.97 4.10 9.83
N HIS A 56 5.50 5.25 10.31
CA HIS A 56 4.07 5.52 10.45
C HIS A 56 3.60 6.39 9.27
N PRO A 57 2.57 5.98 8.52
CA PRO A 57 2.02 6.77 7.42
C PRO A 57 1.40 8.06 7.95
N VAL A 58 1.69 9.21 7.31
CA VAL A 58 1.06 10.48 7.67
C VAL A 58 -0.36 10.61 7.13
N ASP A 59 -0.71 9.84 6.10
CA ASP A 59 -2.08 9.74 5.58
C ASP A 59 -3.02 8.98 6.52
N ALA A 60 -2.50 8.16 7.45
CA ALA A 60 -3.32 7.49 8.46
C ALA A 60 -4.07 8.47 9.37
N ALA A 61 -3.62 9.72 9.46
CA ALA A 61 -4.34 10.79 10.13
C ALA A 61 -5.65 11.14 9.40
N TYR A 62 -5.71 11.00 8.08
CA TYR A 62 -6.83 11.49 7.26
C TYR A 62 -7.68 10.38 6.65
N THR A 63 -7.08 9.23 6.35
CA THR A 63 -7.72 8.14 5.62
C THR A 63 -7.26 6.81 6.16
N ARG A 64 -8.20 6.03 6.70
CA ARG A 64 -7.98 4.62 7.04
C ARG A 64 -8.35 3.69 5.89
N TYR A 65 -9.24 4.12 5.01
CA TYR A 65 -9.71 3.34 3.87
C TYR A 65 -9.10 3.85 2.56
N LEU A 66 -9.01 2.98 1.56
CA LEU A 66 -8.44 3.30 0.25
C LEU A 66 -9.17 4.47 -0.42
N ASP A 67 -10.50 4.48 -0.35
CA ASP A 67 -11.32 5.59 -0.85
C ASP A 67 -11.30 6.73 0.17
N PRO A 68 -10.74 7.91 -0.15
CA PRO A 68 -10.76 9.06 0.74
C PRO A 68 -12.18 9.54 1.06
N GLN A 69 -13.16 9.25 0.19
CA GLN A 69 -14.57 9.59 0.36
C GLN A 69 -15.37 8.49 1.09
N ASP A 70 -14.71 7.43 1.56
CA ASP A 70 -15.39 6.39 2.33
C ASP A 70 -15.99 7.00 3.61
N PRO A 71 -17.31 6.87 3.86
CA PRO A 71 -17.95 7.47 5.02
C PRO A 71 -17.36 6.97 6.34
N ARG A 72 -16.72 5.79 6.34
CA ARG A 72 -16.03 5.25 7.52
C ARG A 72 -14.77 6.03 7.89
N ASN A 73 -14.27 6.91 7.02
CA ASN A 73 -13.18 7.83 7.36
C ASN A 73 -13.67 9.02 8.21
N GLU A 74 -14.97 9.35 8.18
CA GLU A 74 -15.52 10.46 8.97
C GLU A 74 -15.50 10.17 10.48
N GLU A 75 -15.46 8.89 10.85
CA GLU A 75 -15.42 8.40 12.23
C GLU A 75 -14.00 8.34 12.82
N ILE A 76 -12.97 8.71 12.04
CA ILE A 76 -11.58 8.71 12.53
C ILE A 76 -11.38 9.92 13.44
N GLU A 77 -11.35 9.69 14.74
CA GLU A 77 -10.86 10.68 15.69
C GLU A 77 -9.37 10.89 15.44
N PHE A 78 -9.01 12.12 15.06
CA PHE A 78 -7.63 12.52 14.80
C PHE A 78 -6.83 12.53 16.11
N GLU A 79 -6.34 11.37 16.55
CA GLU A 79 -5.44 11.29 17.69
C GLU A 79 -3.99 11.56 17.26
N GLY A 80 -3.42 12.65 17.76
CA GLY A 80 -1.97 12.76 17.93
C GLY A 80 -1.14 13.13 16.70
N VAL A 81 -1.51 14.18 15.96
CA VAL A 81 -0.54 14.84 15.08
C VAL A 81 -0.54 16.35 15.29
N ASP A 82 0.18 16.77 16.33
CA ASP A 82 0.30 18.19 16.67
C ASP A 82 0.95 19.00 15.52
N GLU A 83 1.71 18.37 14.60
CA GLU A 83 2.24 19.02 13.40
C GLU A 83 2.36 18.03 12.22
N LEU A 84 1.28 17.87 11.43
CA LEU A 84 1.39 17.23 10.11
C LEU A 84 2.24 18.14 9.21
N PRO A 85 3.21 17.61 8.43
CA PRO A 85 3.96 18.43 7.49
C PRO A 85 3.00 19.16 6.55
N THR A 86 2.90 20.47 6.71
CA THR A 86 1.96 21.32 5.96
C THR A 86 2.49 21.74 4.59
N THR A 87 3.74 21.41 4.27
CA THR A 87 4.32 21.50 2.93
C THR A 87 5.63 20.71 2.93
N GLY A 88 5.91 19.97 1.87
CA GLY A 88 7.17 19.27 1.74
C GLY A 88 7.21 18.28 0.60
N GLU A 89 8.31 17.53 0.56
CA GLU A 89 8.42 16.32 -0.24
C GLU A 89 7.70 15.18 0.49
N PHE A 90 6.96 14.37 -0.26
CA PHE A 90 6.29 13.17 0.23
C PHE A 90 6.62 11.99 -0.67
N THR A 91 6.67 10.79 -0.09
CA THR A 91 6.71 9.54 -0.83
C THR A 91 5.36 8.84 -0.74
N VAL A 92 4.76 8.57 -1.90
CA VAL A 92 3.46 7.89 -2.02
C VAL A 92 3.71 6.45 -2.49
N TYR A 93 3.20 5.50 -1.73
CA TYR A 93 3.18 4.08 -2.09
C TYR A 93 1.76 3.64 -2.40
N GLY A 94 1.62 2.83 -3.46
CA GLY A 94 0.32 2.32 -3.85
C GLY A 94 0.37 1.18 -4.84
N LEU A 95 -0.80 0.82 -5.34
CA LEU A 95 -0.99 -0.24 -6.33
C LEU A 95 -1.78 0.31 -7.51
N ILE A 96 -1.19 0.21 -8.71
CA ILE A 96 -1.84 0.58 -9.95
C ILE A 96 -2.70 -0.60 -10.42
N LEU A 97 -3.98 -0.34 -10.60
CA LEU A 97 -4.93 -1.29 -11.15
C LEU A 97 -5.37 -0.85 -12.55
N SER A 98 -5.46 -1.79 -13.47
CA SER A 98 -6.11 -1.53 -14.76
C SER A 98 -7.62 -1.34 -14.55
N THR A 99 -8.21 -0.32 -15.17
CA THR A 99 -9.66 -0.10 -15.19
C THR A 99 -10.32 -0.77 -16.40
N ARG A 100 -9.54 -1.42 -17.27
CA ARG A 100 -10.09 -2.21 -18.38
C ARG A 100 -10.76 -3.47 -17.83
N ARG A 101 -11.99 -3.73 -18.29
CA ARG A 101 -12.74 -4.92 -17.90
C ARG A 101 -12.00 -6.23 -18.16
N LEU A 102 -11.23 -6.30 -19.24
CA LEU A 102 -10.45 -7.50 -19.61
C LEU A 102 -9.33 -7.81 -18.62
N ASP A 103 -8.86 -6.82 -17.87
CA ASP A 103 -7.74 -6.96 -16.92
C ASP A 103 -8.23 -7.19 -15.49
N ALA A 104 -9.55 -7.28 -15.25
CA ALA A 104 -10.10 -7.53 -13.92
C ALA A 104 -9.54 -8.80 -13.28
N GLY A 105 -9.38 -9.86 -14.07
CA GLY A 105 -8.75 -11.10 -13.61
C GLY A 105 -7.25 -10.98 -13.38
N TRP A 106 -6.56 -10.05 -14.04
CA TRP A 106 -5.15 -9.76 -13.74
C TRP A 106 -5.03 -9.00 -12.42
N ASN A 107 -5.83 -7.95 -12.22
CA ASN A 107 -5.86 -7.19 -10.96
C ASN A 107 -6.12 -8.09 -9.74
N GLN A 108 -7.13 -8.98 -9.84
CA GLN A 108 -7.44 -9.95 -8.77
C GLN A 108 -6.30 -10.94 -8.51
N ARG A 109 -5.48 -11.24 -9.53
CA ARG A 109 -4.35 -12.16 -9.39
C ARG A 109 -3.09 -11.47 -8.91
N THR A 110 -2.83 -10.22 -9.22
CA THR A 110 -1.54 -9.57 -8.91
C THR A 110 -1.65 -8.55 -7.79
N GLY A 111 -2.86 -8.09 -7.45
CA GLY A 111 -3.06 -6.92 -6.61
C GLY A 111 -2.68 -5.62 -7.30
N GLY A 112 -2.39 -5.66 -8.60
CA GLY A 112 -1.89 -4.53 -9.37
C GLY A 112 -0.37 -4.48 -9.51
N GLN A 113 0.11 -3.36 -10.03
CA GLN A 113 1.52 -3.02 -10.12
C GLN A 113 1.91 -2.08 -8.98
N ARG A 114 3.00 -2.38 -8.27
CA ARG A 114 3.52 -1.49 -7.21
C ARG A 114 3.91 -0.14 -7.77
N PHE A 115 3.47 0.91 -7.08
CA PHE A 115 3.79 2.30 -7.38
C PHE A 115 4.61 2.91 -6.25
N ILE A 116 5.62 3.68 -6.64
CA ILE A 116 6.33 4.63 -5.79
C ILE A 116 6.35 5.97 -6.51
N GLY A 117 5.85 7.00 -5.84
CA GLY A 117 5.87 8.38 -6.30
C GLY A 117 6.55 9.29 -5.29
N HIS A 118 7.23 10.32 -5.78
CA HIS A 118 7.75 11.39 -4.94
C HIS A 118 7.07 12.68 -5.37
N GLU A 119 6.33 13.29 -4.45
CA GLU A 119 5.45 14.41 -4.73
C GLU A 119 5.82 15.60 -3.85
N MET A 120 5.93 16.79 -4.46
CA MET A 120 5.99 18.04 -3.72
C MET A 120 4.55 18.53 -3.52
N ALA A 121 4.10 18.62 -2.27
CA ALA A 121 2.72 18.96 -1.96
C ALA A 121 2.59 19.79 -0.68
N THR A 122 1.40 20.37 -0.49
CA THR A 122 1.01 21.13 0.72
C THR A 122 0.38 20.25 1.81
N SER A 123 0.23 18.95 1.58
CA SER A 123 -0.22 17.98 2.59
C SER A 123 -0.05 16.56 2.06
N ALA A 124 -0.19 15.57 2.94
CA ALA A 124 -0.24 14.15 2.57
C ALA A 124 -1.44 13.86 1.63
N LEU A 125 -2.60 14.44 1.90
CA LEU A 125 -3.79 14.30 1.05
C LEU A 125 -3.57 14.90 -0.35
N ALA A 126 -2.92 16.06 -0.43
CA ALA A 126 -2.57 16.67 -1.71
C ALA A 126 -1.53 15.84 -2.49
N ALA A 127 -0.56 15.23 -1.80
CA ALA A 127 0.40 14.31 -2.41
C ALA A 127 -0.29 13.06 -3.00
N GLU A 128 -1.21 12.45 -2.26
CA GLU A 128 -2.02 11.33 -2.75
C GLU A 128 -2.83 11.71 -4.00
N GLY A 129 -3.48 12.87 -3.98
CA GLY A 129 -4.24 13.38 -5.12
C GLY A 129 -3.36 13.61 -6.35
N ALA A 130 -2.18 14.20 -6.17
CA ALA A 130 -1.21 14.43 -7.24
C ALA A 130 -0.71 13.11 -7.85
N ALA A 131 -0.33 12.14 -7.02
CA ALA A 131 0.11 10.82 -7.47
C ALA A 131 -0.99 10.09 -8.25
N SER A 132 -2.23 10.15 -7.77
CA SER A 132 -3.38 9.51 -8.42
C SER A 132 -3.69 10.15 -9.78
N ALA A 133 -3.64 11.49 -9.86
CA ALA A 133 -3.83 12.22 -11.11
C ALA A 133 -2.73 11.93 -12.14
N ARG A 134 -1.47 11.77 -11.68
CA ARG A 134 -0.34 11.37 -12.52
C ARG A 134 -0.55 9.99 -13.13
N VAL A 135 -0.88 8.98 -12.32
CA VAL A 135 -1.16 7.62 -12.81
C VAL A 135 -2.32 7.62 -13.81
N ALA A 136 -3.40 8.36 -13.52
CA ALA A 136 -4.54 8.45 -14.43
C ALA A 136 -4.18 9.11 -15.79
N THR A 137 -3.18 10.00 -15.81
CA THR A 137 -2.70 10.69 -17.01
C THR A 137 -1.71 9.85 -17.81
N ASP A 138 -0.73 9.25 -17.13
CA ASP A 138 0.36 8.50 -17.75
C ASP A 138 -0.09 7.12 -18.24
N GLU A 139 -1.06 6.51 -17.55
CA GLU A 139 -1.56 5.17 -17.84
C GLU A 139 -3.05 5.21 -18.21
N HIS A 140 -3.34 5.30 -19.51
CA HIS A 140 -4.71 5.21 -20.00
C HIS A 140 -5.40 3.93 -19.52
N HIS A 141 -6.51 4.12 -18.80
CA HIS A 141 -7.26 3.06 -18.11
C HIS A 141 -6.54 2.47 -16.90
N ALA A 142 -5.93 3.30 -16.07
CA ALA A 142 -5.41 2.91 -14.76
C ALA A 142 -6.04 3.72 -13.62
N LYS A 143 -6.00 3.17 -12.42
CA LYS A 143 -6.27 3.88 -11.16
C LYS A 143 -5.20 3.53 -10.14
N LEU A 144 -4.82 4.50 -9.32
CA LEU A 144 -3.91 4.27 -8.20
C LEU A 144 -4.73 4.00 -6.93
N LEU A 145 -4.40 2.91 -6.24
CA LEU A 145 -4.83 2.66 -4.86
C LEU A 145 -3.69 3.07 -3.92
N VAL A 146 -3.81 4.25 -3.30
CA VAL A 146 -2.80 4.74 -2.36
C VAL A 146 -2.89 3.99 -1.04
N CYS A 147 -1.77 3.38 -0.65
CA CYS A 147 -1.68 2.52 0.54
C CYS A 147 -0.93 3.19 1.70
N ALA A 148 -0.04 4.14 1.40
CA ALA A 148 0.67 4.93 2.39
C ALA A 148 1.26 6.21 1.77
N VAL A 149 1.32 7.27 2.56
CA VAL A 149 2.06 8.49 2.29
C VAL A 149 3.03 8.74 3.44
N LEU A 150 4.32 8.92 3.12
CA LEU A 150 5.37 9.21 4.09
C LEU A 150 6.00 10.57 3.82
N PRO A 151 6.46 11.30 4.85
CA PRO A 151 7.19 12.55 4.67
C PRO A 151 8.60 12.27 4.12
N GLY A 152 9.06 13.15 3.24
CA GLY A 152 10.37 13.10 2.61
C GLY A 152 10.49 12.02 1.54
N ARG A 153 11.73 11.84 1.07
CA ARG A 153 12.08 10.82 0.08
C ARG A 153 12.46 9.50 0.77
N MET A 154 11.66 8.47 0.52
CA MET A 154 11.85 7.14 1.09
C MET A 154 12.25 6.14 0.01
N GLU A 155 13.18 5.26 0.34
CA GLU A 155 13.55 4.12 -0.50
C GLU A 155 12.93 2.84 0.07
N LYS A 156 12.34 2.04 -0.81
CA LYS A 156 11.78 0.75 -0.43
C LYS A 156 12.87 -0.29 -0.29
N ALA A 157 12.70 -1.22 0.66
CA ALA A 157 13.64 -2.31 0.91
C ALA A 157 13.37 -3.54 0.02
N ASP A 158 12.23 -3.60 -0.66
CA ASP A 158 11.87 -4.68 -1.57
C ASP A 158 12.36 -4.42 -3.01
N THR A 159 13.09 -5.39 -3.59
CA THR A 159 13.55 -5.34 -4.99
C THR A 159 12.77 -6.26 -5.94
N LEU A 160 11.88 -7.11 -5.41
CA LEU A 160 11.22 -8.14 -6.21
C LEU A 160 9.87 -7.68 -6.77
N PRO A 161 9.52 -8.06 -8.02
CA PRO A 161 8.15 -7.99 -8.49
C PRO A 161 7.29 -8.93 -7.64
N PHE A 162 6.12 -8.44 -7.23
CA PHE A 162 5.18 -9.21 -6.41
C PHE A 162 4.75 -10.49 -7.11
N SER A 163 4.69 -11.61 -6.37
CA SER A 163 4.03 -12.84 -6.80
C SER A 163 2.91 -13.13 -5.81
N ASN A 164 1.67 -13.23 -6.28
CA ASN A 164 0.55 -13.58 -5.41
C ASN A 164 0.70 -15.02 -4.91
N PRO A 165 0.64 -15.27 -3.59
CA PRO A 165 0.69 -16.62 -3.04
C PRO A 165 -0.45 -17.54 -3.52
N ASP A 166 -1.57 -17.01 -4.04
CA ASP A 166 -2.63 -17.83 -4.65
C ASP A 166 -2.14 -18.62 -5.89
N GLU A 167 -1.09 -18.17 -6.57
CA GLU A 167 -0.44 -19.00 -7.60
C GLU A 167 0.39 -20.12 -6.97
N ARG A 168 1.05 -19.88 -5.82
CA ARG A 168 1.86 -20.92 -5.15
C ARG A 168 1.01 -22.00 -4.50
N SER A 169 -0.19 -21.67 -4.01
CA SER A 169 -1.15 -22.66 -3.52
C SER A 169 -1.78 -23.45 -4.67
N ARG A 170 -2.20 -22.80 -5.78
CA ARG A 170 -2.75 -23.50 -6.95
C ARG A 170 -1.75 -24.39 -7.68
N HIS A 171 -0.47 -24.02 -7.73
CA HIS A 171 0.57 -24.88 -8.32
C HIS A 171 1.01 -26.05 -7.42
N ARG A 172 0.77 -26.00 -6.10
CA ARG A 172 1.09 -27.12 -5.20
C ARG A 172 -0.01 -28.16 -5.04
N PHE A 173 -1.25 -27.84 -5.41
CA PHE A 173 -2.39 -28.77 -5.33
C PHE A 173 -2.93 -29.18 -6.72
N GLY A 174 -2.22 -28.80 -7.80
CA GLY A 174 -2.59 -29.06 -9.20
C GLY A 174 -1.68 -30.03 -9.94
N GLN A 175 -0.92 -30.89 -9.22
CA GLN A 175 -0.25 -32.07 -9.77
C GLN A 175 -0.51 -33.29 -8.89
#